data_AF-A0A960PI92-F1
#
_entry.id   AF-A0A960PI92-F1
#
_cell.length_a   1.000
_cell.length_b   1.000
_cell.length_c   1.000
_cell.angle_alpha   90.00
_cell.angle_beta   90.00
_cell.angle_gamma   90.00
#
_symmetry.space_group_name_H-M   'P 1'
#
loop_
_entity.id
_entity.type
_entity.pdbx_description
1 polymer ?
#
loop_
_entity_poly.entity_id
_entity_poly.type
_entity_poly.pdbx_seq_one_letter_code
_entity_poly.pdbx_strand_id
1 'polypeptide(L)'
;GTSRFLRTELEAVRARHDELVALLARLGVPVDEEHVPDWAADPVQVIWQVALASPLGSLDRQRLLSAPGSAERIGLLAGMIDEQIELVRSRLA
;
A
#
# COMPACT_ATOMS: atom_id res chain seq x y z
N GLY A 1 5.37 10.40 19.50
CA GLY A 1 4.32 11.26 18.91
C GLY A 1 3.84 10.65 17.62
N THR A 2 2.55 10.74 17.31
CA THR A 2 1.86 10.08 16.19
C THR A 2 2.56 10.25 14.84
N SER A 3 3.18 11.41 14.57
CA SER A 3 3.95 11.65 13.34
C SER A 3 5.18 10.75 13.18
N ARG A 4 5.92 10.47 14.27
CA ARG A 4 7.07 9.54 14.23
C ARG A 4 6.61 8.11 13.93
N PHE A 5 5.52 7.68 14.57
CA PHE A 5 4.93 6.36 14.36
C PHE A 5 4.56 6.17 12.87
N LEU A 6 3.81 7.12 12.29
CA LEU A 6 3.40 7.02 10.89
C LEU A 6 4.58 6.94 9.93
N ARG A 7 5.69 7.65 10.20
CA ARG A 7 6.89 7.58 9.35
C ARG A 7 7.51 6.18 9.38
N THR A 8 7.66 5.58 10.56
CA THR A 8 8.18 4.22 10.70
C THR A 8 7.29 3.20 10.00
N GLU A 9 5.97 3.30 10.18
CA GLU A 9 5.03 2.41 9.50
C GLU A 9 5.06 2.59 7.98
N LEU A 10 5.25 3.83 7.49
CA LEU A 10 5.36 4.10 6.05
C LEU A 10 6.62 3.51 5.43
N GLU A 11 7.75 3.52 6.14
CA GLU A 11 8.97 2.84 5.67
C GLU A 11 8.71 1.33 5.50
N ALA A 12 7.98 0.73 6.43
CA ALA A 12 7.60 -0.67 6.37
C ALA A 12 6.58 -0.96 5.25
N VAL A 13 5.62 -0.06 5.02
CA VAL A 13 4.67 -0.15 3.89
C VAL A 13 5.38 0.03 2.54
N ARG A 14 6.37 0.93 2.46
CA ARG A 14 7.18 1.14 1.26
C ARG A 14 7.88 -0.15 0.83
N ALA A 15 8.54 -0.83 1.75
CA ALA A 15 9.24 -2.07 1.43
C ALA A 15 8.28 -3.14 0.85
N ARG A 16 7.07 -3.26 1.41
CA ARG A 16 6.03 -4.16 0.91
C ARG A 16 5.48 -3.72 -0.45
N HIS A 17 5.24 -2.43 -0.63
CA HIS A 17 4.79 -1.88 -1.90
C HIS A 17 5.80 -2.14 -3.03
N ASP A 18 7.09 -1.88 -2.77
CA ASP A 18 8.16 -2.13 -3.73
C ASP A 18 8.26 -3.62 -4.09
N GLU A 19 8.05 -4.51 -3.12
CA GLU A 19 7.93 -5.95 -3.37
C GLU A 19 6.72 -6.29 -4.25
N LEU A 20 5.53 -5.78 -3.92
CA LEU A 20 4.30 -6.04 -4.67
C LEU A 20 4.45 -5.57 -6.12
N VAL A 21 5.01 -4.38 -6.35
CA VAL A 21 5.30 -3.84 -7.69
C VAL A 21 6.23 -4.76 -8.46
N ALA A 22 7.31 -5.25 -7.83
CA ALA A 22 8.22 -6.20 -8.47
C ALA A 22 7.55 -7.52 -8.84
N LEU A 23 6.65 -8.04 -7.98
CA LEU A 23 5.90 -9.26 -8.24
C LEU A 23 4.87 -9.08 -9.37
N LEU A 24 4.16 -7.95 -9.41
CA LEU A 24 3.22 -7.61 -10.47
C LEU A 24 3.93 -7.50 -11.83
N ALA A 25 5.09 -6.84 -11.86
CA ALA A 25 5.93 -6.77 -13.05
C ALA A 25 6.36 -8.15 -13.55
N ARG A 26 6.73 -9.07 -12.64
CA ARG A 26 7.06 -10.46 -12.99
C ARG A 26 5.87 -11.24 -13.54
N LEU A 27 4.66 -10.93 -13.09
CA LEU A 27 3.42 -11.51 -13.61
C LEU A 27 3.00 -10.89 -14.96
N GLY A 28 3.71 -9.86 -15.44
CA GLY A 28 3.35 -9.11 -16.65
C GLY A 28 2.15 -8.19 -16.45
N VAL A 29 1.77 -7.90 -15.19
CA VAL A 29 0.72 -6.92 -14.89
C VAL A 29 1.36 -5.53 -14.95
N PRO A 30 0.85 -4.64 -15.82
CA PRO A 30 1.35 -3.28 -15.87
C PRO A 30 1.06 -2.57 -14.54
N VAL A 31 2.08 -1.97 -13.97
CA VAL A 31 1.96 -1.10 -12.80
C VAL A 31 1.72 0.31 -13.31
N ASP A 32 0.74 0.99 -12.73
CA ASP A 32 0.40 2.34 -13.14
C ASP A 32 1.49 3.34 -12.71
N GLU A 33 2.24 3.84 -13.69
CA GLU A 33 3.31 4.81 -13.47
C GLU A 33 2.77 6.22 -13.14
N GLU A 34 1.50 6.51 -13.41
CA GLU A 34 0.89 7.82 -13.14
C GLU A 34 0.64 8.03 -11.64
N HIS A 35 0.56 6.95 -10.87
CA HIS A 35 0.25 6.96 -9.44
C HIS A 35 1.43 6.60 -8.53
N VAL A 36 2.68 6.84 -8.95
CA VAL A 36 3.85 6.58 -8.10
C VAL A 36 3.78 7.42 -6.81
N PRO A 37 3.82 6.79 -5.61
CA PRO A 37 3.75 7.52 -4.36
C PRO A 37 4.95 8.45 -4.14
N ASP A 38 4.68 9.68 -3.70
CA ASP A 38 5.72 10.62 -3.25
C ASP A 38 6.04 10.36 -1.79
N TRP A 39 7.03 9.50 -1.54
CA TRP A 39 7.46 9.12 -0.19
C TRP A 39 8.03 10.27 0.66
N ALA A 40 8.29 11.44 0.07
CA ALA A 40 8.72 12.63 0.80
C ALA A 40 7.56 13.54 1.24
N ALA A 41 6.32 13.26 0.80
CA ALA A 41 5.13 14.01 1.16
C ALA A 41 4.69 13.82 2.62
N ASP A 42 3.60 14.47 3.00
CA ASP A 42 2.98 14.27 4.32
C ASP A 42 2.58 12.79 4.52
N PRO A 43 2.85 12.17 5.68
CA PRO A 43 2.54 10.76 5.89
C PRO A 43 1.08 10.37 5.61
N VAL A 44 0.13 11.26 5.90
CA VAL A 44 -1.29 10.98 5.64
C VAL A 44 -1.56 10.97 4.13
N GLN A 45 -0.92 11.84 3.37
CA GLN A 45 -1.01 11.87 1.92
C GLN A 45 -0.39 10.61 1.29
N VAL A 46 0.76 10.16 1.79
CA VAL A 46 1.43 8.95 1.29
C VAL A 46 0.53 7.71 1.43
N ILE A 47 -0.19 7.57 2.55
CA ILE A 47 -1.14 6.46 2.75
C ILE A 47 -2.14 6.39 1.58
N TRP A 48 -2.68 7.52 1.13
CA TRP A 48 -3.64 7.56 0.03
C TRP A 48 -3.01 7.31 -1.32
N GLN A 49 -1.81 7.86 -1.57
CA GLN A 49 -1.08 7.61 -2.80
C GLN A 49 -0.76 6.12 -2.97
N VAL A 50 -0.31 5.45 -1.91
CA VAL A 50 -0.06 4.01 -1.92
C VAL A 50 -1.35 3.22 -2.14
N ALA A 51 -2.47 3.63 -1.52
CA ALA A 51 -3.76 2.97 -1.72
C ALA A 51 -4.29 3.11 -3.17
N LEU A 52 -3.96 4.21 -3.86
CA LEU A 52 -4.29 4.41 -5.28
C LEU A 52 -3.40 3.57 -6.20
N ALA A 53 -2.10 3.48 -5.89
CA ALA A 53 -1.13 2.68 -6.64
C ALA A 53 -1.33 1.16 -6.46
N SER A 54 -1.98 0.74 -5.38
CA SER A 54 -2.17 -0.67 -5.04
C SER A 54 -3.41 -1.27 -5.71
N PRO A 55 -3.39 -2.57 -6.10
CA PRO A 55 -4.50 -3.26 -6.76
C PRO A 55 -5.63 -3.64 -5.77
N LEU A 56 -6.16 -2.66 -5.04
CA LEU A 56 -7.18 -2.87 -4.01
C LEU A 56 -8.58 -3.04 -4.62
N GLY A 57 -9.42 -3.85 -3.98
CA GLY A 57 -10.83 -3.97 -4.31
C GLY A 57 -11.65 -2.76 -3.82
N SER A 58 -12.90 -2.63 -4.28
CA SER A 58 -13.82 -1.58 -3.80
C SER A 58 -14.11 -1.70 -2.29
N LEU A 59 -14.21 -2.92 -1.78
CA LEU A 59 -14.43 -3.18 -0.36
C LEU A 59 -13.23 -2.72 0.49
N ASP A 60 -12.00 -2.98 0.05
CA ASP A 60 -10.79 -2.57 0.76
C ASP A 60 -10.64 -1.05 0.79
N ARG A 61 -10.92 -0.39 -0.34
CA ARG A 61 -10.99 1.09 -0.38
C ARG A 61 -12.03 1.63 0.60
N GLN A 62 -13.21 1.01 0.67
CA GLN A 62 -14.24 1.43 1.62
C GLN A 62 -13.81 1.23 3.07
N ARG A 63 -13.10 0.15 3.39
CA ARG A 63 -12.51 -0.07 4.73
C ARG A 63 -11.49 1.00 5.09
N LEU A 64 -10.60 1.38 4.17
CA LEU A 64 -9.63 2.46 4.37
C LEU A 64 -10.32 3.82 4.61
N LEU A 65 -11.34 4.13 3.81
CA LEU A 65 -12.14 5.37 3.96
C LEU A 65 -12.89 5.41 5.30
N SER A 66 -13.35 4.26 5.78
CA SER A 66 -14.10 4.14 7.03
C SER A 66 -13.22 4.06 8.28
N ALA A 67 -11.89 3.97 8.12
CA ALA A 67 -11.00 3.81 9.25
C ALA A 67 -10.92 5.10 10.10
N PRO A 68 -10.88 4.99 11.44
CA PRO A 68 -10.99 6.14 12.35
C PRO A 68 -9.89 7.21 12.20
N GLY A 69 -8.68 6.81 11.82
CA GLY A 69 -7.53 7.71 11.73
C GLY A 69 -6.40 7.13 10.90
N SER A 70 -5.35 7.94 10.72
CA SER A 70 -4.21 7.57 9.87
C SER A 70 -3.42 6.37 10.41
N ALA A 71 -3.43 6.14 11.72
CA ALA A 71 -2.76 5.00 12.33
C ALA A 71 -3.48 3.68 12.00
N GLU A 72 -4.81 3.69 12.04
CA GLU A 72 -5.63 2.55 11.66
C GLU A 72 -5.58 2.32 10.15
N ARG A 73 -5.57 3.40 9.35
CA ARG A 73 -5.43 3.31 7.89
C ARG A 73 -4.13 2.65 7.47
N ILE A 74 -3.00 3.04 8.05
CA ILE A 74 -1.72 2.48 7.64
C ILE A 74 -1.60 1.00 8.01
N GLY A 75 -2.15 0.59 9.16
CA GLY A 75 -2.22 -0.81 9.55
C GLY A 75 -3.11 -1.64 8.62
N LEU A 76 -4.29 -1.12 8.25
CA LEU A 76 -5.18 -1.77 7.28
C LEU A 76 -4.52 -1.90 5.90
N LEU A 77 -3.89 -0.82 5.42
CA LEU A 77 -3.21 -0.79 4.13
C LEU A 77 -2.06 -1.79 4.09
N ALA A 78 -1.25 -1.87 5.15
CA ALA A 78 -0.18 -2.84 5.25
C ALA A 78 -0.69 -4.29 5.12
N GLY A 79 -1.76 -4.63 5.85
CA GLY A 79 -2.39 -5.95 5.76
C GLY A 79 -2.94 -6.26 4.37
N MET A 80 -3.58 -5.28 3.72
CA MET A 80 -4.08 -5.44 2.35
C MET A 80 -2.95 -5.68 1.34
N ILE A 81 -1.81 -4.98 1.48
CA ILE A 81 -0.64 -5.20 0.62
C ILE A 81 -0.05 -6.60 0.87
N ASP A 82 0.06 -7.03 2.13
CA ASP A 82 0.53 -8.38 2.47
C ASP A 82 -0.37 -9.46 1.82
N GLU A 83 -1.69 -9.30 1.88
CA GLU A 83 -2.64 -10.20 1.18
C GLU A 83 -2.42 -10.22 -0.33
N GLN A 84 -2.19 -9.06 -0.96
CA GLN A 84 -1.90 -8.99 -2.40
C GLN A 84 -0.58 -9.67 -2.75
N ILE A 85 0.47 -9.49 -1.94
CA ILE A 85 1.76 -10.15 -2.13
C ILE A 85 1.58 -11.66 -2.14
N GLU A 86 0.87 -12.22 -1.15
CA GLU A 86 0.62 -13.66 -1.07
C GLU A 86 -0.18 -14.19 -2.26
N LEU A 87 -1.22 -13.45 -2.69
CA LEU A 87 -1.99 -13.79 -3.88
C LEU A 87 -1.13 -13.80 -5.14
N VAL A 88 -0.31 -12.78 -5.36
CA VAL A 88 0.55 -12.71 -6.56
C VAL A 88 1.63 -13.80 -6.52
N ARG A 89 2.26 -14.04 -5.36
CA ARG A 89 3.22 -15.14 -5.18
C ARG A 89 2.59 -16.49 -5.53
N SER A 90 1.36 -16.75 -5.09
CA SER A 90 0.65 -17.99 -5.39
C SER A 90 0.39 -18.20 -6.89
N ARG A 91 0.31 -17.12 -7.67
CA ARG A 91 0.11 -17.17 -9.13
C ARG A 91 1.42 -17.34 -9.92
N LEU A 92 2.56 -17.06 -9.30
CA LEU A 92 3.89 -17.19 -9.89
C LEU A 92 4.53 -18.57 -9.65
N ALA A 93 3.99 -19.35 -8.73
CA ALA A 93 4.40 -20.72 -8.43
C ALA A 93 3.82 -21.71 -9.47
#